data_AF-A0A7S1FDD5-F1
#
_entry.id   AF-A0A7S1FDD5-F1
#
_cell.length_a   1.000
_cell.length_b   1.000
_cell.length_c   1.000
_cell.angle_alpha   90.00
_cell.angle_beta   90.00
_cell.angle_gamma   90.00
#
_symmetry.space_group_name_H-M   'P 1'
#
loop_
_entity.id
_entity.type
_entity.pdbx_description
1 polymer ?
#
loop_
_entity_poly.entity_id
_entity_poly.type
_entity_poly.pdbx_seq_one_letter_code
_entity_poly.pdbx_strand_id
1 'polypeptide(L)'
;DDWGHWVDTWIANNKQKPGFEWRSWFGNGKAPQWGLDTTICWVNNPRDLIGLQNNLYWKRLEWNNQKVPISNWGGGTAQDRMYWGWNEVPITRAFVDYPGNWDSLIIKLPADLCQNGDYGTYDTPDCLVKSAQYALEKNLESMEGDAFFVPGVDQISSRPGSYIVFVREHSYSANPDVWQRYFFCYDWTSPNGVYDIIFIPMSSSSSTGACYISKN
;
A
#
# COMPACT_ATOMS: atom_id res chain seq x y z
N ASP A 1 -9.97 20.00 -24.12
CA ASP A 1 -9.73 18.56 -24.18
C ASP A 1 -9.70 18.06 -22.75
N ASP A 2 -10.44 16.99 -22.44
CA ASP A 2 -10.53 16.43 -21.08
C ASP A 2 -9.80 15.09 -21.03
N TRP A 3 -9.29 14.73 -19.86
CA TRP A 3 -8.62 13.47 -19.58
C TRP A 3 -9.49 12.25 -19.92
N GLY A 4 -10.82 12.38 -19.90
CA GLY A 4 -11.72 11.33 -20.37
C GLY A 4 -11.49 10.94 -21.84
N HIS A 5 -11.35 11.93 -22.73
CA HIS A 5 -11.09 11.69 -24.15
C HIS A 5 -9.71 11.06 -24.40
N TRP A 6 -8.71 11.45 -23.60
CA TRP A 6 -7.40 10.82 -23.63
C TRP A 6 -7.48 9.34 -23.21
N VAL A 7 -8.19 9.02 -22.13
CA VAL A 7 -8.38 7.63 -21.67
C VAL A 7 -9.10 6.80 -22.73
N ASP A 8 -10.14 7.33 -23.36
CA ASP A 8 -10.85 6.64 -24.44
C ASP A 8 -9.93 6.36 -25.64
N THR A 9 -9.13 7.36 -26.02
CA THR A 9 -8.15 7.22 -27.11
C THR A 9 -7.10 6.17 -26.76
N TRP A 10 -6.62 6.16 -25.51
CA TRP A 10 -5.66 5.18 -25.02
C TRP A 10 -6.26 3.76 -25.04
N ILE A 11 -7.46 3.55 -24.51
CA ILE A 11 -8.15 2.25 -24.55
C ILE A 11 -8.28 1.75 -25.99
N ALA A 12 -8.66 2.63 -26.93
CA ALA A 12 -8.92 2.25 -28.32
C ALA A 12 -7.63 2.02 -29.15
N ASN A 13 -6.53 2.71 -28.84
CA ASN A 13 -5.36 2.76 -29.72
C ASN A 13 -4.06 2.21 -29.11
N ASN A 14 -4.04 1.87 -27.81
CA ASN A 14 -2.81 1.42 -27.18
C ASN A 14 -2.33 0.08 -27.76
N LYS A 15 -1.01 -0.05 -27.92
CA LYS A 15 -0.34 -1.22 -28.49
C LYS A 15 0.80 -1.64 -27.57
N GLN A 16 1.07 -2.94 -27.51
CA GLN A 16 2.28 -3.45 -26.86
C GLN A 16 3.51 -2.72 -27.42
N LYS A 17 4.34 -2.16 -26.54
CA LYS A 17 5.63 -1.61 -26.95
C LYS A 17 6.52 -2.75 -27.47
N PRO A 18 7.14 -2.61 -28.66
CA PRO A 18 8.09 -3.59 -29.16
C PRO A 18 9.20 -3.91 -28.14
N GLY A 19 9.53 -5.19 -27.96
CA GLY A 19 10.53 -5.67 -26.99
C GLY A 19 9.97 -5.98 -25.58
N PHE A 20 8.67 -5.76 -25.35
CA PHE A 20 7.98 -6.10 -24.10
C PHE A 20 6.98 -7.25 -24.26
N GLU A 21 7.00 -7.99 -25.37
CA GLU A 21 6.03 -9.05 -25.72
C GLU A 21 5.97 -10.17 -24.68
N TRP A 22 7.08 -10.39 -23.96
CA TRP A 22 7.18 -11.32 -22.84
C TRP A 22 6.29 -10.95 -21.65
N ARG A 23 5.83 -9.69 -21.57
CA ARG A 23 4.74 -9.27 -20.69
C ARG A 23 3.51 -9.05 -21.56
N SER A 24 2.66 -10.07 -21.70
CA SER A 24 1.44 -9.96 -22.50
C SER A 24 0.55 -8.84 -21.94
N TRP A 25 0.57 -7.65 -22.53
CA TRP A 25 -0.51 -6.71 -22.36
C TRP A 25 -1.72 -7.18 -23.17
N PHE A 26 -2.91 -6.79 -22.72
CA PHE A 26 -4.12 -6.87 -23.52
C PHE A 26 -4.48 -8.27 -24.04
N GLY A 27 -4.05 -9.34 -23.35
CA GLY A 27 -4.63 -10.67 -23.53
C GLY A 27 -6.10 -10.62 -23.13
N ASN A 28 -6.98 -10.42 -24.13
CA ASN A 28 -8.43 -10.16 -24.06
C ASN A 28 -8.86 -8.66 -24.06
N GLY A 29 -8.07 -7.75 -24.63
CA GLY A 29 -8.48 -6.35 -24.83
C GLY A 29 -8.42 -5.44 -23.61
N LYS A 30 -7.85 -5.90 -22.48
CA LYS A 30 -7.66 -5.13 -21.24
C LYS A 30 -6.23 -5.25 -20.68
N ALA A 31 -5.69 -4.18 -20.13
CA ALA A 31 -4.36 -4.13 -19.53
C ALA A 31 -4.38 -4.51 -18.04
N PRO A 32 -3.28 -5.03 -17.50
CA PRO A 32 -3.07 -5.06 -16.06
C PRO A 32 -2.84 -3.65 -15.51
N GLN A 33 -3.05 -3.44 -14.20
CA GLN A 33 -2.94 -2.13 -13.54
C GLN A 33 -1.62 -1.41 -13.86
N TRP A 34 -0.49 -2.11 -13.71
CA TRP A 34 0.86 -1.61 -13.98
C TRP A 34 1.10 -1.19 -15.44
N GLY A 35 0.22 -1.60 -16.38
CA GLY A 35 0.31 -1.19 -17.78
C GLY A 35 0.16 0.33 -17.95
N LEU A 36 -0.60 1.00 -17.07
CA LEU A 36 -0.77 2.45 -17.10
C LEU A 36 0.54 3.21 -16.85
N ASP A 37 1.40 2.71 -15.97
CA ASP A 37 2.66 3.35 -15.57
C ASP A 37 3.56 3.62 -16.80
N THR A 38 3.49 2.74 -17.80
CA THR A 38 4.28 2.87 -19.02
C THR A 38 3.73 3.88 -20.03
N THR A 39 2.45 4.25 -19.90
CA THR A 39 1.76 5.10 -20.88
C THR A 39 1.55 6.53 -20.40
N ILE A 40 1.79 6.80 -19.11
CA ILE A 40 1.37 8.04 -18.43
C ILE A 40 2.51 8.72 -17.67
N CYS A 41 3.71 8.13 -17.63
CA CYS A 41 4.90 8.66 -16.92
C CYS A 41 5.41 10.05 -17.37
N TRP A 42 4.71 10.72 -18.27
CA TRP A 42 4.98 12.06 -18.76
C TRP A 42 4.09 13.14 -18.13
N VAL A 43 3.04 12.76 -17.36
CA VAL A 43 2.16 13.72 -16.70
C VAL A 43 2.83 14.24 -15.43
N ASN A 44 3.23 15.51 -15.43
CA ASN A 44 3.97 16.13 -14.33
C ASN A 44 3.18 17.23 -13.59
N ASN A 45 1.96 17.54 -14.03
CA ASN A 45 1.10 18.54 -13.39
C ASN A 45 0.13 17.84 -12.40
N PRO A 46 0.14 18.22 -11.11
CA PRO A 46 -0.73 17.61 -10.10
C PRO A 46 -2.24 17.68 -10.41
N ARG A 47 -2.72 18.75 -11.04
CA ARG A 47 -4.15 18.87 -11.41
C ARG A 47 -4.52 17.90 -12.52
N ASP A 48 -3.62 17.73 -13.48
CA ASP A 48 -3.78 16.80 -14.58
C ASP A 48 -3.69 15.35 -14.11
N LEU A 49 -2.79 15.06 -13.18
CA LEU A 49 -2.72 13.76 -12.50
C LEU A 49 -4.05 13.43 -11.83
N ILE A 50 -4.64 14.34 -11.07
CA ILE A 50 -5.95 14.14 -10.42
C ILE A 50 -7.05 13.88 -11.47
N GLY A 51 -7.09 14.70 -12.53
CA GLY A 51 -8.06 14.55 -13.61
C GLY A 51 -7.96 13.20 -14.32
N LEU A 52 -6.74 12.77 -14.61
CA LEU A 52 -6.45 11.49 -15.23
C LEU A 52 -6.78 10.30 -14.32
N GLN A 53 -6.39 10.36 -13.04
CA GLN A 53 -6.71 9.33 -12.04
C GLN A 53 -8.21 9.09 -11.91
N ASN A 54 -8.99 10.17 -11.83
CA ASN A 54 -10.45 10.08 -11.75
C ASN A 54 -11.03 9.41 -13.00
N ASN A 55 -10.61 9.83 -14.20
CA ASN A 55 -11.08 9.24 -15.44
C ASN A 55 -10.70 7.75 -15.57
N LEU A 56 -9.49 7.37 -15.17
CA LEU A 56 -9.05 5.97 -15.13
C LEU A 56 -9.85 5.13 -14.13
N TYR A 57 -10.18 5.69 -12.97
CA TYR A 57 -11.04 5.04 -11.99
C TYR A 57 -12.46 4.83 -12.54
N TRP A 58 -13.06 5.85 -13.15
CA TRP A 58 -14.40 5.76 -13.71
C TRP A 58 -14.49 4.70 -14.81
N LYS A 59 -13.43 4.58 -15.63
CA LYS A 59 -13.33 3.61 -16.72
C LYS A 59 -12.61 2.31 -16.35
N ARG A 60 -12.37 2.05 -15.06
CA ARG A 60 -11.56 0.89 -14.60
C ARG A 60 -12.03 -0.45 -15.15
N LEU A 61 -13.35 -0.64 -15.33
CA LEU A 61 -13.91 -1.88 -15.87
C LEU A 61 -13.70 -2.03 -17.37
N GLU A 62 -13.46 -0.95 -18.10
CA GLU A 62 -13.25 -0.97 -19.55
C GLU A 62 -11.82 -1.36 -19.89
N TRP A 63 -10.85 -0.85 -19.14
CA TRP A 63 -9.42 -1.02 -19.47
C TRP A 63 -8.68 -2.04 -18.60
N ASN A 64 -9.08 -2.26 -17.34
CA ASN A 64 -8.33 -3.11 -16.41
C ASN A 64 -8.77 -4.58 -16.50
N ASN A 65 -7.80 -5.49 -16.65
CA ASN A 65 -8.04 -6.94 -16.70
C ASN A 65 -8.21 -7.59 -15.32
N GLN A 66 -7.89 -6.87 -14.25
CA GLN A 66 -8.05 -7.25 -12.86
C GLN A 66 -7.36 -8.56 -12.49
N LYS A 67 -6.20 -8.80 -13.11
CA LYS A 67 -5.34 -9.94 -12.80
C LYS A 67 -4.16 -9.57 -11.90
N VAL A 68 -3.94 -8.27 -11.68
CA VAL A 68 -2.85 -7.77 -10.84
C VAL A 68 -3.34 -6.53 -10.07
N PRO A 69 -3.81 -6.71 -8.81
CA PRO A 69 -4.11 -7.99 -8.14
C PRO A 69 -5.29 -8.74 -8.81
N ILE A 70 -5.41 -10.06 -8.53
CA ILE A 70 -6.50 -10.88 -9.07
C ILE A 70 -7.78 -10.59 -8.28
N SER A 71 -8.82 -10.10 -8.96
CA SER A 71 -10.16 -9.95 -8.38
C SER A 71 -11.00 -11.21 -8.54
N ASN A 72 -11.73 -11.61 -7.50
CA ASN A 72 -12.71 -12.70 -7.49
C ASN A 72 -14.16 -12.17 -7.46
N TRP A 73 -14.71 -11.83 -8.62
CA TRP A 73 -16.07 -11.28 -8.71
C TRP A 73 -17.19 -12.24 -8.26
N GLY A 74 -16.91 -13.54 -8.11
CA GLY A 74 -17.86 -14.54 -7.66
C GLY A 74 -17.92 -14.75 -6.14
N GLY A 75 -16.94 -14.23 -5.38
CA GLY A 75 -16.85 -14.44 -3.92
C GLY A 75 -17.84 -13.61 -3.11
N GLY A 76 -18.40 -12.55 -3.69
CA GLY A 76 -19.46 -11.74 -3.08
C GLY A 76 -18.98 -10.73 -2.04
N THR A 77 -17.71 -10.76 -1.65
CA THR A 77 -17.13 -9.81 -0.66
C THR A 77 -16.42 -8.65 -1.35
N ALA A 78 -16.21 -7.55 -0.63
CA ALA A 78 -15.49 -6.39 -1.17
C ALA A 78 -13.99 -6.65 -1.29
N GLN A 79 -13.44 -7.50 -0.41
CA GLN A 79 -12.07 -7.97 -0.41
C GLN A 79 -11.71 -8.72 -1.69
N ASP A 80 -12.70 -9.36 -2.32
CA ASP A 80 -12.54 -10.02 -3.60
C ASP A 80 -12.48 -9.05 -4.80
N ARG A 81 -12.86 -7.78 -4.64
CA ARG A 81 -12.97 -6.79 -5.73
C ARG A 81 -11.76 -5.85 -5.74
N MET A 82 -10.58 -6.44 -5.89
CA MET A 82 -9.31 -5.74 -5.71
C MET A 82 -9.03 -4.75 -6.86
N TYR A 83 -9.11 -3.46 -6.57
CA TYR A 83 -8.62 -2.39 -7.43
C TYR A 83 -7.81 -1.41 -6.60
N TRP A 84 -6.50 -1.34 -6.83
CA TRP A 84 -5.61 -0.49 -6.05
C TRP A 84 -5.56 0.97 -6.52
N GLY A 85 -6.30 1.32 -7.57
CA GLY A 85 -6.16 2.66 -8.15
C GLY A 85 -4.91 2.79 -8.99
N TRP A 86 -4.87 3.89 -9.74
CA TRP A 86 -3.64 4.42 -10.31
C TRP A 86 -3.35 5.72 -9.55
N ASN A 87 -2.17 5.85 -8.96
CA ASN A 87 -1.73 7.09 -8.34
C ASN A 87 -0.23 7.27 -8.60
N GLU A 88 0.15 8.42 -9.17
CA GLU A 88 1.56 8.78 -9.40
C GLU A 88 1.87 10.00 -8.54
N VAL A 89 2.88 9.86 -7.69
CA VAL A 89 3.48 10.98 -6.97
C VAL A 89 4.78 11.30 -7.72
N PRO A 90 4.86 12.42 -8.46
CA PRO A 90 6.05 12.73 -9.24
C PRO A 90 7.19 13.06 -8.29
N ILE A 91 8.10 12.09 -8.13
CA ILE A 91 9.24 12.21 -7.24
C ILE A 91 10.44 11.48 -7.86
N THR A 92 11.64 12.02 -7.67
CA THR A 92 12.83 11.37 -8.22
C THR A 92 13.17 10.14 -7.40
N ARG A 93 13.71 9.11 -8.06
CA ARG A 93 14.23 7.93 -7.37
C ARG A 93 15.27 8.29 -6.33
N ALA A 94 16.16 9.24 -6.61
CA ALA A 94 17.16 9.72 -5.65
C ALA A 94 16.54 10.29 -4.37
N PHE A 95 15.36 10.90 -4.45
CA PHE A 95 14.63 11.37 -3.28
C PHE A 95 13.99 10.20 -2.50
N VAL A 96 13.35 9.26 -3.20
CA VAL A 96 12.71 8.08 -2.58
C VAL A 96 13.73 7.17 -1.90
N ASP A 97 14.87 6.94 -2.56
CA ASP A 97 15.92 6.05 -2.08
C ASP A 97 16.80 6.72 -1.01
N TYR A 98 16.58 8.01 -0.68
CA TYR A 98 17.31 8.69 0.39
C TYR A 98 16.59 8.51 1.73
N PRO A 99 17.14 7.72 2.68
CA PRO A 99 16.42 7.39 3.90
C PRO A 99 16.08 8.58 4.79
N GLY A 100 16.88 9.66 4.71
CA GLY A 100 16.65 10.88 5.47
C GLY A 100 15.38 11.64 5.09
N ASN A 101 14.71 11.26 3.97
CA ASN A 101 13.43 11.83 3.56
C ASN A 101 12.22 11.14 4.20
N TRP A 102 12.42 10.03 4.93
CA TRP A 102 11.35 9.28 5.56
C TRP A 102 11.30 9.54 7.07
N ASP A 103 10.09 9.72 7.58
CA ASP A 103 9.79 9.98 8.99
C ASP A 103 9.55 8.72 9.80
N SER A 104 8.84 7.78 9.18
CA SER A 104 8.23 6.65 9.85
C SER A 104 7.93 5.56 8.85
N LEU A 105 7.95 4.32 9.33
CA LEU A 105 7.47 3.17 8.60
C LEU A 105 5.99 2.91 8.91
N ILE A 106 5.24 2.54 7.88
CA ILE A 106 3.84 2.14 8.02
C ILE A 106 3.71 0.69 7.61
N ILE A 107 3.28 -0.17 8.53
CA ILE A 107 2.89 -1.54 8.22
C ILE A 107 1.39 -1.55 7.96
N LYS A 108 1.02 -1.64 6.68
CA LYS A 108 -0.38 -1.81 6.28
C LYS A 108 -0.79 -3.27 6.40
N LEU A 109 -1.80 -3.54 7.22
CA LEU A 109 -2.45 -4.85 7.32
C LEU A 109 -3.46 -5.05 6.19
N PRO A 110 -3.71 -6.30 5.76
CA PRO A 110 -4.85 -6.64 4.92
C PRO A 110 -6.18 -6.17 5.52
N ALA A 111 -7.16 -5.93 4.67
CA ALA A 111 -8.50 -5.52 5.08
C ALA A 111 -9.27 -6.70 5.70
N ASP A 112 -9.91 -6.48 6.85
CA ASP A 112 -10.65 -7.51 7.62
C ASP A 112 -9.82 -8.80 7.78
N LEU A 113 -8.59 -8.60 8.22
CA LEU A 113 -7.56 -9.61 8.37
C LEU A 113 -7.99 -10.74 9.31
N CYS A 114 -8.60 -10.41 10.46
CA CYS A 114 -8.98 -11.41 11.44
C CYS A 114 -10.28 -12.16 11.08
N GLN A 115 -11.12 -11.60 10.20
CA GLN A 115 -12.41 -12.20 9.77
C GLN A 115 -13.35 -12.56 10.93
N ASN A 116 -13.39 -11.75 11.98
CA ASN A 116 -14.19 -12.01 13.20
C ASN A 116 -15.63 -11.49 13.13
N GLY A 117 -16.08 -11.04 11.95
CA GLY A 117 -17.41 -10.45 11.75
C GLY A 117 -17.53 -8.99 12.22
N ASP A 118 -16.41 -8.35 12.54
CA ASP A 118 -16.28 -6.93 12.91
C ASP A 118 -15.72 -6.06 11.78
N TYR A 119 -15.55 -6.63 10.57
CA TYR A 119 -15.08 -5.96 9.37
C TYR A 119 -13.73 -5.23 9.57
N GLY A 120 -12.79 -5.91 10.25
CA GLY A 120 -11.45 -5.41 10.53
C GLY A 120 -11.34 -4.32 11.59
N THR A 121 -12.44 -4.03 12.32
CA THR A 121 -12.47 -2.96 13.34
C THR A 121 -11.45 -3.18 14.45
N TYR A 122 -11.08 -4.42 14.76
CA TYR A 122 -10.09 -4.75 15.79
C TYR A 122 -8.89 -5.52 15.25
N ASP A 123 -8.61 -5.45 13.94
CA ASP A 123 -7.48 -6.15 13.35
C ASP A 123 -6.15 -5.74 13.98
N THR A 124 -5.32 -6.74 14.27
CA THR A 124 -3.95 -6.62 14.77
C THR A 124 -3.02 -7.47 13.90
N PRO A 125 -1.69 -7.21 13.91
CA PRO A 125 -0.73 -8.04 13.18
C PRO A 125 -0.74 -9.51 13.61
N ASP A 126 -1.26 -9.85 14.79
CA ASP A 126 -1.32 -11.23 15.27
C ASP A 126 -2.25 -12.13 14.44
N CYS A 127 -3.22 -11.52 13.73
CA CYS A 127 -4.10 -12.23 12.81
C CYS A 127 -3.43 -12.60 11.49
N LEU A 128 -2.21 -12.12 11.22
CA LEU A 128 -1.44 -12.56 10.07
C LEU A 128 -1.14 -14.06 10.18
N VAL A 129 -1.35 -14.80 9.09
CA VAL A 129 -0.87 -16.18 9.01
C VAL A 129 0.66 -16.23 9.17
N LYS A 130 1.19 -17.32 9.71
CA LYS A 130 2.63 -17.45 10.02
C LYS A 130 3.53 -17.07 8.85
N SER A 131 3.22 -17.53 7.64
CA SER A 131 4.01 -17.20 6.44
C SER A 131 4.03 -15.69 6.14
N ALA A 132 2.93 -14.99 6.39
CA ALA A 132 2.86 -13.54 6.23
C ALA A 132 3.63 -12.80 7.33
N GLN A 133 3.65 -13.32 8.56
CA GLN A 133 4.50 -12.76 9.63
C GLN A 133 5.99 -12.91 9.31
N TYR A 134 6.43 -14.06 8.79
CA TYR A 134 7.80 -14.24 8.32
C TYR A 134 8.13 -13.33 7.13
N ALA A 135 7.18 -13.15 6.20
CA ALA A 135 7.36 -12.21 5.10
C ALA A 135 7.50 -10.76 5.60
N LEU A 136 6.72 -10.36 6.60
CA LEU A 136 6.85 -9.06 7.26
C LEU A 136 8.24 -8.89 7.89
N GLU A 137 8.72 -9.88 8.66
CA GLU A 137 10.06 -9.86 9.23
C GLU A 137 11.14 -9.72 8.14
N LYS A 138 11.06 -10.49 7.05
CA LYS A 138 12.02 -10.38 5.93
C LYS A 138 11.96 -9.05 5.21
N ASN A 139 10.78 -8.44 5.09
CA ASN A 139 10.66 -7.10 4.54
C ASN A 139 11.34 -6.07 5.47
N LEU A 140 11.16 -6.19 6.79
CA LEU A 140 11.85 -5.34 7.76
C LEU A 140 13.37 -5.53 7.70
N GLU A 141 13.87 -6.77 7.59
CA GLU A 141 15.30 -7.04 7.39
C GLU A 141 15.85 -6.36 6.12
N SER A 142 15.13 -6.47 5.01
CA SER A 142 15.54 -5.81 3.75
C SER A 142 15.56 -4.30 3.91
N MET A 143 14.52 -3.72 4.51
CA MET A 143 14.40 -2.28 4.70
C MET A 143 15.46 -1.72 5.67
N GLU A 144 15.84 -2.48 6.71
CA GLU A 144 16.96 -2.12 7.58
C GLU A 144 18.29 -2.19 6.80
N GLY A 145 18.49 -3.24 6.00
CA GLY A 145 19.68 -3.41 5.16
C GLY A 145 19.86 -2.28 4.13
N ASP A 146 18.75 -1.76 3.60
CA ASP A 146 18.70 -0.61 2.71
C ASP A 146 18.68 0.75 3.45
N ALA A 147 18.86 0.71 4.78
CA ALA A 147 18.92 1.86 5.69
C ALA A 147 17.65 2.74 5.74
N PHE A 148 16.47 2.23 5.36
CA PHE A 148 15.21 3.00 5.43
C PHE A 148 14.79 3.36 6.87
N PHE A 149 15.28 2.62 7.86
CA PHE A 149 15.04 2.87 9.27
C PHE A 149 16.24 2.38 10.09
N VAL A 150 16.35 2.85 11.33
CA VAL A 150 17.37 2.37 12.28
C VAL A 150 16.63 1.98 13.56
N PRO A 151 16.66 0.70 13.98
CA PRO A 151 15.98 0.26 15.20
C PRO A 151 16.50 0.93 16.47
N GLY A 152 15.64 1.04 17.47
CA GLY A 152 15.97 1.46 18.84
C GLY A 152 15.31 2.76 19.27
N VAL A 153 15.05 2.88 20.58
CA VAL A 153 14.38 4.06 21.16
C VAL A 153 15.19 5.34 20.99
N ASP A 154 16.52 5.25 21.03
CA ASP A 154 17.42 6.39 20.87
C ASP A 154 17.40 6.97 19.44
N GLN A 155 16.86 6.21 18.47
CA GLN A 155 16.74 6.61 17.07
C GLN A 155 15.34 7.13 16.71
N ILE A 156 14.43 7.23 17.68
CA ILE A 156 13.03 7.55 17.39
C ILE A 156 12.87 8.91 16.73
N SER A 157 13.68 9.90 17.08
CA SER A 157 13.68 11.25 16.49
C SER A 157 14.71 11.45 15.36
N SER A 158 15.44 10.40 14.98
CA SER A 158 16.46 10.43 13.93
C SER A 158 15.85 10.27 12.53
N ARG A 159 16.66 10.52 11.49
CA ARG A 159 16.30 10.29 10.08
C ARG A 159 17.49 9.69 9.32
N PRO A 160 17.42 8.40 8.91
CA PRO A 160 16.36 7.43 9.21
C PRO A 160 16.19 7.20 10.72
N GLY A 161 14.95 6.98 11.15
CA GLY A 161 14.59 6.79 12.57
C GLY A 161 13.92 5.44 12.83
N SER A 162 13.42 5.24 14.03
CA SER A 162 12.74 4.00 14.44
C SER A 162 11.21 4.11 14.52
N TYR A 163 10.61 5.26 14.20
CA TYR A 163 9.15 5.39 14.21
C TYR A 163 8.51 4.38 13.26
N ILE A 164 7.51 3.67 13.79
CA ILE A 164 6.73 2.70 13.05
C ILE A 164 5.29 2.71 13.55
N VAL A 165 4.33 2.51 12.66
CA VAL A 165 2.92 2.38 13.02
C VAL A 165 2.25 1.29 12.19
N PHE A 166 1.21 0.69 12.73
CA PHE A 166 0.32 -0.18 11.97
C PHE A 166 -0.83 0.61 11.38
N VAL A 167 -1.31 0.16 10.23
CA VAL A 167 -2.55 0.64 9.62
C VAL A 167 -3.43 -0.55 9.33
N ARG A 168 -4.62 -0.58 9.94
CA ARG A 168 -5.69 -1.51 9.57
C ARG A 168 -6.68 -0.84 8.65
N GLU A 169 -7.29 -1.63 7.78
CA GLU A 169 -8.37 -1.21 6.90
C GLU A 169 -9.67 -1.86 7.39
N HIS A 170 -10.66 -1.05 7.77
CA HIS A 170 -11.90 -1.51 8.40
C HIS A 170 -13.15 -0.86 7.79
N SER A 171 -14.32 -1.48 7.99
CA SER A 171 -15.63 -0.89 7.61
C SER A 171 -16.50 -0.63 8.85
N TYR A 172 -17.35 0.41 8.81
CA TYR A 172 -18.12 0.87 9.97
C TYR A 172 -19.44 0.08 10.22
N SER A 173 -19.85 -0.83 9.34
CA SER A 173 -20.96 -1.82 9.47
C SER A 173 -21.42 -2.24 8.06
N ALA A 174 -22.55 -2.97 7.95
CA ALA A 174 -23.13 -3.71 6.81
C ALA A 174 -23.20 -3.06 5.41
N ASN A 175 -22.61 -1.88 5.20
CA ASN A 175 -22.26 -1.40 3.87
C ASN A 175 -20.87 -1.92 3.46
N PRO A 176 -20.79 -2.99 2.66
CA PRO A 176 -19.52 -3.64 2.31
C PRO A 176 -18.60 -2.75 1.44
N ASP A 177 -19.11 -1.62 0.93
CA ASP A 177 -18.42 -0.81 -0.07
C ASP A 177 -17.65 0.39 0.51
N VAL A 178 -17.67 0.62 1.83
CA VAL A 178 -16.98 1.76 2.47
C VAL A 178 -15.91 1.29 3.44
N TRP A 179 -14.64 1.43 3.04
CA TRP A 179 -13.48 1.07 3.85
C TRP A 179 -12.72 2.32 4.32
N GLN A 180 -12.26 2.28 5.56
CA GLN A 180 -11.51 3.34 6.24
C GLN A 180 -10.17 2.81 6.73
N ARG A 181 -9.22 3.71 6.95
CA ARG A 181 -7.90 3.37 7.49
C ARG A 181 -7.77 3.92 8.90
N TYR A 182 -7.27 3.09 9.80
CA TYR A 182 -6.99 3.48 11.17
C TYR A 182 -5.53 3.20 11.49
N PHE A 183 -4.80 4.25 11.89
CA PHE A 183 -3.41 4.19 12.31
C PHE A 183 -3.36 3.90 13.80
N PHE A 184 -2.53 2.93 14.21
CA PHE A 184 -2.44 2.53 15.60
C PHE A 184 -1.05 1.99 15.95
N CYS A 185 -0.79 1.94 17.24
CA CYS A 185 0.40 1.35 17.83
C CYS A 185 0.01 0.00 18.45
N TYR A 186 0.87 -0.99 18.32
CA TYR A 186 0.62 -2.34 18.83
C TYR A 186 1.95 -3.01 19.15
N ASP A 187 2.05 -3.63 20.33
CA ASP A 187 3.22 -4.42 20.69
C ASP A 187 3.26 -5.69 19.82
N TRP A 188 4.33 -5.89 19.08
CA TRP A 188 4.46 -7.04 18.18
C TRP A 188 5.89 -7.55 18.14
N THR A 189 6.08 -8.85 18.36
CA THR A 189 7.37 -9.52 18.22
C THR A 189 7.37 -10.33 16.93
N SER A 190 8.41 -10.13 16.13
CA SER A 190 8.63 -10.89 14.90
C SER A 190 8.79 -12.40 15.18
N PRO A 191 8.45 -13.30 14.24
CA PRO A 191 8.44 -14.75 14.49
C PRO A 191 9.77 -15.35 14.96
N ASN A 192 10.90 -14.82 14.49
CA ASN A 192 12.24 -15.26 14.93
C ASN A 192 12.79 -14.41 16.08
N GLY A 193 12.01 -13.45 16.59
CA GLY A 193 12.39 -12.56 17.67
C GLY A 193 13.46 -11.53 17.28
N VAL A 194 13.67 -11.29 15.99
CA VAL A 194 14.68 -10.34 15.48
C VAL A 194 14.29 -8.90 15.81
N TYR A 195 13.02 -8.56 15.58
CA TYR A 195 12.43 -7.26 15.84
C TYR A 195 11.30 -7.32 16.85
N ASP A 196 11.19 -6.24 17.61
CA ASP A 196 10.03 -5.89 18.41
C ASP A 196 9.51 -4.52 17.97
N ILE A 197 8.19 -4.39 17.84
CA ILE A 197 7.52 -3.10 17.77
C ILE A 197 6.99 -2.84 19.17
N ILE A 198 7.41 -1.72 19.75
CA ILE A 198 7.12 -1.36 21.14
C ILE A 198 6.15 -0.19 21.15
N PHE A 199 5.03 -0.36 21.84
CA PHE A 199 4.03 0.68 22.08
C PHE A 199 4.15 1.23 23.50
N ILE A 200 4.41 2.53 23.60
CA ILE A 200 4.35 3.28 24.86
C ILE A 200 3.05 4.10 24.82
N PRO A 201 2.05 3.79 25.66
CA PRO A 201 0.81 4.57 25.69
C PRO A 201 1.06 5.98 26.20
N MET A 202 0.21 6.92 25.77
CA MET A 202 0.15 8.23 26.37
C MET A 202 -0.20 8.10 27.86
N SER A 203 0.49 8.86 28.71
CA SER A 203 0.26 8.90 30.14
C SER A 203 0.41 10.32 30.66
N SER A 204 0.13 10.54 31.95
CA SER A 204 0.40 11.83 32.60
C SER A 204 1.88 12.20 32.61
N SER A 205 2.78 11.23 32.54
CA SER A 205 4.23 11.42 32.50
C SER A 205 4.83 11.40 31.08
N SER A 206 4.09 10.92 30.09
CA SER A 206 4.48 10.92 28.67
C SER A 206 3.27 11.32 27.82
N SER A 207 3.14 12.61 27.53
CA SER A 207 1.96 13.16 26.87
C SER A 207 1.83 12.76 25.40
N THR A 208 2.86 12.20 24.78
CA THR A 208 2.84 11.83 23.36
C THR A 208 2.76 10.33 23.13
N GLY A 209 3.15 9.50 24.11
CA GLY A 209 3.42 8.08 23.86
C GLY A 209 4.52 7.88 22.83
N ALA A 210 4.69 6.65 22.36
CA ALA A 210 5.60 6.29 21.27
C ALA A 210 5.22 4.95 20.62
N CYS A 211 5.62 4.78 19.36
CA CYS A 211 5.62 3.48 18.70
C CYS A 211 6.87 3.38 17.83
N TYR A 212 7.73 2.42 18.15
CA TYR A 212 9.02 2.30 17.50
C TYR A 212 9.43 0.85 17.33
N ILE A 213 10.27 0.60 16.33
CA ILE A 213 10.89 -0.69 16.11
C ILE A 213 12.21 -0.78 16.86
N SER A 214 12.42 -1.88 17.56
CA SER A 214 13.64 -2.29 18.24
C SER A 214 14.14 -3.60 17.66
N LYS A 215 15.42 -3.89 17.87
CA LYS A 215 16.08 -5.12 17.43
C LYS A 215 16.68 -5.81 18.65
N ASN A 216 16.51 -7.13 18.73
CA ASN A 216 17.00 -7.97 19.83
C ASN A 216 18.40 -8.56 19.56
#